data_AF-A0A535NRQ2-F1
#
_entry.id   AF-A0A535NRQ2-F1
#
_cell.length_a   1.000
_cell.length_b   1.000
_cell.length_c   1.000
_cell.angle_alpha   90.00
_cell.angle_beta   90.00
_cell.angle_gamma   90.00
#
_symmetry.space_group_name_H-M   'P 1'
#
loop_
_entity.id
_entity.type
_entity.pdbx_description
1 polymer ?
#
loop_
_entity_poly.entity_id
_entity_poly.type
_entity_poly.pdbx_seq_one_letter_code
_entity_poly.pdbx_strand_id
1 'polypeptide(L)'
;MAQHTVGRTDALSPSASHAPSLHAVLILRLTGGLVALLGAIISFVGTSWDIQWHALIGRDRTLIPPHEMMLAGITLGGIAALTVIITETIWARRYKSMAQEFTPFAGLFSGPLGAYIVGYAALNAAVAFPLDTYWHTLYGIDVTLWAPFHIMIISGMALMAFGAVYILASAAHIAARLQARKAERSAYLGMIGAFAASLSLFALLVSQGSSPHNSVPLGFASFSLYPVLTALLLGCLLGGAVYAL
;
A
#
# COMPACT_ATOMS: atom_id res chain seq x y z
N MET A 1 53.91 -38.41 34.39
CA MET A 1 53.62 -37.11 33.75
C MET A 1 52.50 -37.37 32.75
N ALA A 2 51.25 -37.23 33.18
CA ALA A 2 50.06 -37.65 32.43
C ALA A 2 49.64 -36.55 31.44
N GLN A 3 49.47 -36.93 30.16
CA GLN A 3 48.94 -36.06 29.12
C GLN A 3 47.41 -36.05 29.21
N HIS A 4 46.83 -34.91 29.63
CA HIS A 4 45.40 -34.66 29.51
C HIS A 4 45.09 -34.13 28.12
N THR A 5 44.52 -34.98 27.28
CA THR A 5 43.94 -34.61 25.98
C THR A 5 42.66 -33.82 26.25
N VAL A 6 42.71 -32.49 26.07
CA VAL A 6 41.53 -31.64 26.13
C VAL A 6 40.64 -31.98 24.93
N GLY A 7 39.42 -32.42 25.24
CA GLY A 7 38.40 -32.79 24.26
C GLY A 7 38.13 -31.67 23.29
N ARG A 8 38.24 -32.00 22.01
CA ARG A 8 37.75 -31.21 20.89
C ARG A 8 36.24 -31.06 21.06
N THR A 9 35.79 -29.90 21.52
CA THR A 9 34.39 -29.52 21.40
C THR A 9 34.14 -29.33 19.91
N ASP A 10 33.60 -30.37 19.26
CA ASP A 10 32.98 -30.23 17.96
C ASP A 10 31.84 -29.23 18.12
N ALA A 11 32.17 -27.96 17.84
CA ALA A 11 31.20 -26.91 17.71
C ALA A 11 30.19 -27.39 16.68
N LEU A 12 28.95 -27.57 17.13
CA LEU A 12 27.80 -27.81 16.29
C LEU A 12 27.84 -26.81 15.14
N SER A 13 28.27 -27.26 13.96
CA SER A 13 28.15 -26.50 12.73
C SER A 13 26.69 -26.06 12.63
N PRO A 14 26.39 -24.75 12.56
CA PRO A 14 25.03 -24.32 12.31
C PRO A 14 24.63 -25.00 11.00
N SER A 15 23.52 -25.74 11.05
CA SER A 15 22.88 -26.33 9.87
C SER A 15 23.02 -25.35 8.71
N ALA A 16 23.60 -25.80 7.60
CA ALA A 16 23.77 -24.99 6.39
C ALA A 16 22.38 -24.55 5.90
N SER A 17 21.91 -23.42 6.43
CA SER A 17 20.63 -22.85 6.09
C SER A 17 20.73 -22.41 4.64
N HIS A 18 20.07 -23.14 3.75
CA HIS A 18 20.06 -22.82 2.33
C HIS A 18 19.39 -21.46 2.15
N ALA A 19 19.91 -20.66 1.21
CA ALA A 19 19.27 -19.41 0.83
C ALA A 19 17.82 -19.68 0.38
N PRO A 20 16.87 -18.78 0.69
CA PRO A 20 15.49 -18.95 0.28
C PRO A 20 15.41 -19.11 -1.24
N SER A 21 14.55 -20.02 -1.69
CA SER A 21 14.35 -20.22 -3.12
C SER A 21 13.61 -19.04 -3.74
N LEU A 22 13.77 -18.85 -5.04
CA LEU A 22 13.00 -17.84 -5.78
C LEU A 22 11.47 -18.10 -5.68
N HIS A 23 11.06 -19.35 -5.46
CA HIS A 23 9.68 -19.71 -5.14
C HIS A 23 9.21 -19.12 -3.81
N ALA A 24 10.07 -19.06 -2.79
CA ALA A 24 9.73 -18.43 -1.51
C ALA A 24 9.50 -16.92 -1.66
N VAL A 25 10.33 -16.24 -2.47
CA VAL A 25 10.16 -14.82 -2.81
C VAL A 25 8.85 -14.62 -3.58
N LEU A 26 8.56 -15.48 -4.55
CA LEU A 26 7.30 -15.46 -5.30
C LEU A 26 6.09 -15.55 -4.36
N ILE A 27 6.05 -16.54 -3.47
CA ILE A 27 4.93 -16.75 -2.55
C ILE A 27 4.78 -15.54 -1.62
N LEU A 28 5.88 -15.04 -1.06
CA LEU A 28 5.87 -13.87 -0.18
C LEU A 28 5.29 -12.63 -0.89
N ARG A 29 5.77 -12.31 -2.09
CA ARG A 29 5.30 -11.14 -2.84
C ARG A 29 3.87 -11.32 -3.33
N LEU A 30 3.51 -12.48 -3.87
CA LEU A 30 2.15 -12.74 -4.34
C LEU A 30 1.14 -12.64 -3.20
N THR A 31 1.41 -13.31 -2.07
CA THR A 31 0.53 -13.26 -0.89
C THR A 31 0.48 -11.85 -0.30
N GLY A 32 1.62 -11.20 -0.09
CA GLY A 32 1.68 -9.82 0.41
C GLY A 32 0.94 -8.83 -0.48
N GLY A 33 1.09 -8.95 -1.80
CA GLY A 33 0.39 -8.11 -2.78
C GLY A 33 -1.12 -8.34 -2.78
N LEU A 34 -1.58 -9.59 -2.70
CA LEU A 34 -3.01 -9.92 -2.63
C LEU A 34 -3.65 -9.48 -1.31
N VAL A 35 -2.92 -9.58 -0.20
CA VAL A 35 -3.38 -9.09 1.11
C VAL A 35 -3.45 -7.57 1.13
N ALA A 36 -2.46 -6.88 0.54
CA ALA A 36 -2.50 -5.42 0.40
C ALA A 36 -3.69 -4.96 -0.48
N LEU A 37 -3.97 -5.67 -1.58
CA LEU A 37 -5.16 -5.46 -2.40
C LEU A 37 -6.45 -5.65 -1.59
N LEU A 38 -6.56 -6.75 -0.84
CA LEU A 38 -7.73 -6.99 0.02
C LEU A 38 -7.91 -5.86 1.04
N GLY A 39 -6.82 -5.43 1.69
CA GLY A 39 -6.83 -4.29 2.60
C GLY A 39 -7.32 -3.00 1.94
N ALA A 40 -6.89 -2.72 0.71
CA ALA A 40 -7.38 -1.59 -0.07
C ALA A 40 -8.87 -1.68 -0.41
N ILE A 41 -9.36 -2.86 -0.79
CA ILE A 41 -10.79 -3.08 -1.07
C ILE A 41 -11.62 -2.88 0.20
N ILE A 42 -11.20 -3.45 1.33
CA ILE A 42 -11.87 -3.25 2.62
C ILE A 42 -11.92 -1.75 2.97
N SER A 43 -10.81 -1.04 2.77
CA SER A 43 -10.73 0.40 3.04
C SER A 43 -11.64 1.21 2.11
N PHE A 44 -11.72 0.86 0.83
CA PHE A 44 -12.60 1.49 -0.13
C PHE A 44 -14.09 1.27 0.18
N VAL A 45 -14.47 0.05 0.57
CA VAL A 45 -15.84 -0.25 1.01
C VAL A 45 -16.16 0.52 2.30
N GLY A 46 -15.23 0.56 3.26
CA GLY A 46 -15.34 1.38 4.46
C GLY A 46 -15.53 2.86 4.16
N THR A 47 -14.79 3.42 3.20
CA THR A 47 -14.93 4.81 2.74
C THR A 47 -16.31 5.07 2.13
N SER A 48 -16.80 4.13 1.32
CA SER A 48 -18.13 4.25 0.70
C SER A 48 -19.26 4.14 1.73
N TRP A 49 -19.07 3.33 2.77
CA TRP A 49 -19.98 3.25 3.90
C TRP A 49 -19.92 4.53 4.75
N ASP A 50 -18.73 5.07 4.97
CA ASP A 50 -18.50 6.31 5.72
C ASP A 50 -19.28 7.50 5.15
N ILE A 51 -19.17 7.71 3.83
CA ILE A 51 -19.89 8.77 3.12
C ILE A 51 -21.41 8.67 3.38
N GLN A 52 -21.96 7.46 3.33
CA GLN A 52 -23.39 7.22 3.59
C GLN A 52 -23.75 7.38 5.07
N TRP A 53 -22.87 6.92 5.97
CA TRP A 53 -23.05 7.03 7.41
C TRP A 53 -23.15 8.51 7.84
N HIS A 54 -22.24 9.34 7.34
CA HIS A 54 -22.26 10.77 7.61
C HIS A 54 -23.51 11.47 7.06
N ALA A 55 -24.02 11.05 5.90
CA ALA A 55 -25.23 11.61 5.32
C ALA A 55 -26.51 11.27 6.10
N LEU A 56 -26.55 10.11 6.77
CA LEU A 56 -27.76 9.59 7.43
C LEU A 56 -27.77 9.79 8.95
N ILE A 57 -26.62 9.59 9.60
CA ILE A 57 -26.48 9.53 11.06
C ILE A 57 -25.67 10.71 11.58
N GLY A 58 -24.71 11.20 10.78
CA GLY A 58 -23.73 12.18 11.23
C GLY A 58 -22.60 11.54 12.06
N ARG A 59 -21.61 12.36 12.43
CA ARG A 59 -20.47 11.92 13.24
C ARG A 59 -20.63 12.34 14.69
N ASP A 60 -20.51 11.38 15.60
CA ASP A 60 -20.49 11.61 17.05
C ASP A 60 -19.08 11.41 17.66
N ARG A 61 -18.23 10.56 17.06
CA ARG A 61 -16.84 10.30 17.50
C ARG A 61 -15.93 9.83 16.36
N THR A 62 -14.64 9.63 16.64
CA THR A 62 -13.66 9.17 15.63
C THR A 62 -13.80 7.70 15.28
N LEU A 63 -14.06 6.81 16.25
CA LEU A 63 -14.23 5.39 15.95
C LEU A 63 -15.72 5.09 15.77
N ILE A 64 -16.15 5.20 14.53
CA ILE A 64 -17.46 4.73 14.05
C ILE A 64 -17.25 3.47 13.19
N PRO A 65 -18.27 2.61 13.03
CA PRO A 65 -18.13 1.36 12.28
C PRO A 65 -17.46 1.47 10.90
N PRO A 66 -17.76 2.46 10.04
CA PRO A 66 -17.05 2.59 8.76
C PRO A 66 -15.57 2.94 8.93
N HIS A 67 -15.21 3.82 9.89
CA HIS A 67 -13.81 4.14 10.21
C HIS A 67 -13.04 2.92 10.73
N GLU A 68 -13.67 2.07 11.56
CA GLU A 68 -13.06 0.83 12.03
C GLU A 68 -12.79 -0.13 10.86
N MET A 69 -13.72 -0.23 9.91
CA MET A 69 -13.53 -1.01 8.69
C MET A 69 -12.38 -0.45 7.84
N MET A 70 -12.31 0.87 7.67
CA MET A 70 -11.20 1.52 6.96
C MET A 70 -9.85 1.23 7.64
N LEU A 71 -9.76 1.45 8.95
CA LEU A 71 -8.55 1.18 9.73
C LEU A 71 -8.16 -0.29 9.69
N ALA A 72 -9.11 -1.23 9.69
CA ALA A 72 -8.82 -2.65 9.54
C ALA A 72 -8.17 -2.95 8.18
N GLY A 73 -8.70 -2.39 7.09
CA GLY A 73 -8.13 -2.53 5.75
C GLY A 73 -6.73 -1.91 5.64
N ILE A 74 -6.55 -0.70 6.17
CA ILE A 74 -5.26 0.01 6.23
C ILE A 74 -4.24 -0.80 7.03
N THR A 75 -4.63 -1.32 8.19
CA THR A 75 -3.78 -2.12 9.07
C THR A 75 -3.37 -3.42 8.37
N LEU A 76 -4.29 -4.08 7.69
CA LEU A 76 -4.01 -5.30 6.94
C LEU A 76 -2.95 -5.07 5.85
N GLY A 77 -3.09 -3.98 5.08
CA GLY A 77 -2.09 -3.59 4.07
C GLY A 77 -0.74 -3.23 4.68
N GLY A 78 -0.72 -2.47 5.77
CA GLY A 78 0.50 -2.11 6.50
C GLY A 78 1.25 -3.33 7.05
N ILE A 79 0.55 -4.28 7.66
CA ILE A 79 1.14 -5.54 8.15
C ILE A 79 1.69 -6.37 6.99
N ALA A 80 0.98 -6.45 5.86
CA ALA A 80 1.47 -7.17 4.69
C ALA A 80 2.78 -6.57 4.16
N ALA A 81 2.82 -5.24 3.98
CA ALA A 81 4.02 -4.53 3.55
C ALA A 81 5.19 -4.72 4.52
N LEU A 82 4.94 -4.56 5.82
CA LEU A 82 5.96 -4.71 6.85
C LEU A 82 6.51 -6.13 6.87
N THR A 83 5.65 -7.14 6.71
CA THR A 83 6.05 -8.55 6.64
C THR A 83 6.97 -8.81 5.44
N VAL A 84 6.62 -8.28 4.25
CA VAL A 84 7.46 -8.40 3.04
C VAL A 84 8.81 -7.71 3.26
N ILE A 85 8.82 -6.46 3.73
CA ILE A 85 10.04 -5.66 3.92
C ILE A 85 10.95 -6.33 4.96
N ILE A 86 10.44 -6.73 6.12
CA ILE A 86 11.25 -7.35 7.17
C ILE A 86 11.83 -8.67 6.67
N THR A 87 11.01 -9.51 6.03
CA THR A 87 11.44 -10.83 5.56
C THR A 87 12.53 -10.71 4.49
N GLU A 88 12.34 -9.87 3.48
CA GLU A 88 13.34 -9.66 2.43
C GLU A 88 14.59 -8.94 2.96
N THR A 89 14.45 -8.03 3.94
CA THR A 89 15.62 -7.44 4.63
C THR A 89 16.45 -8.51 5.34
N ILE A 90 15.81 -9.44 6.05
CA ILE A 90 16.50 -10.56 6.72
C ILE A 90 17.21 -11.43 5.68
N TRP A 91 16.54 -11.77 4.58
CA TRP A 91 17.12 -12.58 3.52
C TRP A 91 18.30 -11.88 2.84
N ALA A 92 18.18 -10.59 2.50
CA ALA A 92 19.24 -9.79 1.90
C ALA A 92 20.51 -9.75 2.76
N ARG A 93 20.33 -9.59 4.09
CA ARG A 93 21.45 -9.52 5.04
C ARG A 93 22.13 -10.88 5.25
N ARG A 94 21.36 -11.97 5.29
CA ARG A 94 21.87 -13.32 5.52
C ARG A 94 22.46 -13.96 4.27
N TYR A 95 21.91 -13.68 3.09
CA TYR A 95 22.23 -14.34 1.84
C TYR A 95 22.57 -13.30 0.76
N LYS A 96 23.83 -12.88 0.71
CA LYS A 96 24.30 -11.85 -0.25
C LYS A 96 24.03 -12.19 -1.71
N SER A 97 23.95 -13.48 -2.06
CA SER A 97 23.60 -13.94 -3.41
C SER A 97 22.20 -13.52 -3.85
N MET A 98 21.29 -13.23 -2.92
CA MET A 98 19.92 -12.81 -3.19
C MET A 98 19.73 -11.29 -3.20
N ALA A 99 20.76 -10.50 -2.86
CA ALA A 99 20.63 -9.06 -2.76
C ALA A 99 20.16 -8.40 -4.08
N GLN A 100 20.46 -9.03 -5.22
CA GLN A 100 20.03 -8.57 -6.55
C GLN A 100 18.51 -8.69 -6.79
N GLU A 101 17.79 -9.49 -5.99
CA GLU A 101 16.35 -9.70 -6.14
C GLU A 101 15.52 -8.64 -5.38
N PHE A 102 16.17 -7.77 -4.61
CA PHE A 102 15.53 -6.82 -3.70
C PHE A 102 15.95 -5.38 -3.99
N THR A 103 15.06 -4.41 -3.75
CA THR A 103 15.40 -2.99 -3.85
C THR A 103 15.83 -2.48 -2.46
N PRO A 104 17.09 -2.01 -2.30
CA PRO A 104 17.53 -1.43 -1.04
C PRO A 104 16.87 -0.06 -0.81
N PHE A 105 16.51 0.23 0.44
CA PHE A 105 15.96 1.53 0.84
C PHE A 105 16.67 2.05 2.08
N ALA A 106 17.14 3.30 2.01
CA ALA A 106 17.85 4.01 3.07
C ALA A 106 19.05 3.26 3.68
N GLY A 107 19.63 2.28 2.98
CA GLY A 107 20.70 1.41 3.49
C GLY A 107 20.28 0.46 4.63
N LEU A 108 19.00 0.46 5.01
CA LEU A 108 18.49 -0.27 6.17
C LEU A 108 17.56 -1.42 5.79
N PHE A 109 16.76 -1.22 4.74
CA PHE A 109 15.69 -2.13 4.36
C PHE A 109 15.90 -2.69 2.95
N SER A 110 15.33 -3.86 2.69
CA SER A 110 15.28 -4.50 1.38
C SER A 110 13.87 -5.06 1.13
N GLY A 111 13.33 -4.85 -0.05
CA GLY A 111 11.95 -5.18 -0.41
C GLY A 111 11.65 -4.80 -1.86
N PRO A 112 10.51 -5.20 -2.45
CA PRO A 112 10.06 -4.64 -3.71
C PRO A 112 9.58 -3.19 -3.48
N LEU A 113 9.75 -2.32 -4.49
CA LEU A 113 9.30 -0.92 -4.43
C LEU A 113 7.85 -0.78 -3.93
N GLY A 114 6.97 -1.65 -4.42
CA GLY A 114 5.56 -1.66 -4.02
C GLY A 114 5.34 -1.84 -2.52
N ALA A 115 6.18 -2.62 -1.81
CA ALA A 115 6.02 -2.80 -0.37
C ALA A 115 6.33 -1.53 0.41
N TYR A 116 7.31 -0.74 -0.02
CA TYR A 116 7.57 0.58 0.59
C TYR A 116 6.42 1.54 0.36
N ILE A 117 5.84 1.55 -0.85
CA ILE A 117 4.67 2.38 -1.17
C ILE A 117 3.49 1.98 -0.30
N VAL A 118 3.14 0.68 -0.23
CA VAL A 118 2.04 0.18 0.62
C VAL A 118 2.28 0.54 2.09
N GLY A 119 3.49 0.31 2.61
CA GLY A 119 3.82 0.59 4.01
C GLY A 119 3.72 2.08 4.37
N TYR A 120 4.29 2.96 3.54
CA TYR A 120 4.17 4.40 3.70
C TYR A 120 2.71 4.86 3.60
N ALA A 121 1.99 4.38 2.60
CA ALA A 121 0.61 4.79 2.33
C ALA A 121 -0.34 4.37 3.46
N ALA A 122 -0.16 3.16 4.00
CA ALA A 122 -0.91 2.68 5.16
C ALA A 122 -0.60 3.49 6.43
N LEU A 123 0.68 3.77 6.70
CA LEU A 123 1.07 4.61 7.83
C LEU A 123 0.50 6.03 7.70
N ASN A 124 0.61 6.62 6.51
CA ASN A 124 0.07 7.94 6.19
C ASN A 124 -1.44 8.00 6.45
N ALA A 125 -2.20 7.02 5.93
CA ALA A 125 -3.64 6.96 6.15
C ALA A 125 -3.99 6.77 7.64
N ALA A 126 -3.28 5.88 8.35
CA ALA A 126 -3.53 5.64 9.77
C ALA A 126 -3.27 6.87 10.66
N VAL A 127 -2.18 7.61 10.40
CA VAL A 127 -1.85 8.86 11.11
C VAL A 127 -2.85 9.97 10.80
N ALA A 128 -3.50 9.92 9.64
CA ALA A 128 -4.48 10.94 9.27
C ALA A 128 -5.77 10.88 10.11
N PHE A 129 -6.18 9.73 10.66
CA PHE A 129 -7.37 9.63 11.53
C PHE A 129 -7.30 10.48 12.82
N PRO A 130 -6.22 10.41 13.64
CA PRO A 130 -6.10 11.30 14.79
C PRO A 130 -5.91 12.76 14.38
N LEU A 131 -5.23 13.05 13.26
CA LEU A 131 -5.09 14.42 12.76
C LEU A 131 -6.42 15.00 12.29
N ASP A 132 -7.24 14.20 11.62
CA ASP A 132 -8.62 14.52 11.22
C ASP A 132 -9.49 14.84 12.44
N THR A 133 -9.37 14.03 13.49
CA THR A 133 -10.03 14.30 14.77
C THR A 133 -9.61 15.64 15.35
N TYR A 134 -8.31 15.90 15.40
CA TYR A 134 -7.78 17.17 15.89
C TYR A 134 -8.28 18.35 15.07
N TRP A 135 -8.29 18.22 13.74
CA TRP A 135 -8.83 19.23 12.84
C TRP A 135 -10.30 19.55 13.16
N HIS A 136 -11.14 18.54 13.37
CA HIS A 136 -12.53 18.76 13.75
C HIS A 136 -12.68 19.44 15.11
N THR A 137 -11.75 19.23 16.05
CA THR A 137 -11.79 19.97 17.32
C THR A 137 -11.52 21.47 17.15
N LEU A 138 -10.75 21.85 16.13
CA LEU A 138 -10.38 23.24 15.86
C LEU A 138 -11.38 23.96 14.96
N TYR A 139 -11.88 23.28 13.92
CA TYR A 139 -12.63 23.89 12.83
C TYR A 139 -14.09 23.41 12.74
N GLY A 140 -14.49 22.48 13.60
CA GLY A 140 -15.80 21.85 13.58
C GLY A 140 -15.84 20.57 12.73
N ILE A 141 -16.94 19.82 12.85
CA ILE A 141 -17.16 18.60 12.08
C ILE A 141 -17.33 19.00 10.61
N ASP A 142 -16.35 18.65 9.76
CA ASP A 142 -16.38 19.07 8.36
C ASP A 142 -17.47 18.34 7.59
N VAL A 143 -18.04 19.05 6.63
CA VAL A 143 -19.07 18.54 5.72
C VAL A 143 -18.48 18.10 4.36
N THR A 144 -17.17 18.30 4.13
CA THR A 144 -16.57 18.13 2.80
C THR A 144 -15.45 17.08 2.76
N LEU A 145 -15.42 16.30 1.68
CA LEU A 145 -14.35 15.33 1.37
C LEU A 145 -12.98 16.00 1.10
N TRP A 146 -12.94 17.33 0.96
CA TRP A 146 -11.75 18.12 0.68
C TRP A 146 -11.06 18.67 1.93
N ALA A 147 -11.53 18.32 3.13
CA ALA A 147 -10.77 18.57 4.34
C ALA A 147 -9.37 17.93 4.22
N PRO A 148 -8.30 18.59 4.74
CA PRO A 148 -6.93 18.19 4.47
C PRO A 148 -6.64 16.74 4.86
N PHE A 149 -7.21 16.27 5.96
CA PHE A 149 -6.99 14.91 6.45
C PHE A 149 -7.89 13.87 5.77
N HIS A 150 -9.07 14.24 5.25
CA HIS A 150 -9.82 13.37 4.33
C HIS A 150 -9.02 13.08 3.05
N ILE A 151 -8.38 14.10 2.47
CA ILE A 151 -7.50 13.93 1.30
C ILE A 151 -6.33 13.01 1.66
N MET A 152 -5.72 13.21 2.84
CA MET A 152 -4.61 12.38 3.30
C MET A 152 -5.02 10.91 3.50
N ILE A 153 -6.20 10.64 4.08
CA ILE A 153 -6.76 9.29 4.24
C ILE A 153 -7.01 8.66 2.87
N ILE A 154 -7.76 9.33 2.00
CA ILE A 154 -8.17 8.78 0.69
C ILE A 154 -6.98 8.57 -0.25
N SER A 155 -6.07 9.54 -0.33
CA SER A 155 -4.84 9.40 -1.11
C SER A 155 -3.93 8.30 -0.55
N GLY A 156 -3.84 8.15 0.78
CA GLY A 156 -3.13 7.05 1.41
C GLY A 156 -3.73 5.69 1.03
N MET A 157 -5.05 5.52 1.12
CA MET A 157 -5.70 4.27 0.68
C MET A 157 -5.51 4.00 -0.82
N ALA A 158 -5.57 5.04 -1.66
CA ALA A 158 -5.37 4.92 -3.11
C ALA A 158 -3.93 4.53 -3.46
N LEU A 159 -2.94 5.16 -2.81
CA LEU A 159 -1.52 4.82 -2.94
C LEU A 159 -1.23 3.43 -2.39
N MET A 160 -1.94 2.97 -1.36
CA MET A 160 -1.84 1.60 -0.86
C MET A 160 -2.27 0.59 -1.95
N ALA A 161 -3.41 0.83 -2.62
CA ALA A 161 -3.83 0.03 -3.75
C ALA A 161 -2.80 0.08 -4.90
N PHE A 162 -2.26 1.27 -5.21
CA PHE A 162 -1.25 1.43 -6.24
C PHE A 162 0.08 0.73 -5.92
N GLY A 163 0.53 0.74 -4.66
CA GLY A 163 1.69 -0.02 -4.22
C GLY A 163 1.52 -1.53 -4.41
N ALA A 164 0.31 -2.05 -4.21
CA ALA A 164 -0.01 -3.45 -4.46
C ALA A 164 0.18 -3.84 -5.95
N VAL A 165 -0.07 -2.92 -6.90
CA VAL A 165 0.24 -3.12 -8.34
C VAL A 165 1.72 -3.49 -8.50
N TYR A 166 2.64 -2.75 -7.88
CA TYR A 166 4.08 -2.99 -7.99
C TYR A 166 4.54 -4.28 -7.29
N ILE A 167 3.95 -4.64 -6.15
CA ILE A 167 4.27 -5.92 -5.49
C ILE A 167 3.85 -7.08 -6.40
N LEU A 168 2.64 -7.01 -6.97
CA LEU A 168 2.08 -8.05 -7.81
C LEU A 168 2.78 -8.13 -9.17
N ALA A 169 3.16 -7.01 -9.77
CA ALA A 169 4.01 -7.00 -10.96
C ALA A 169 5.35 -7.68 -10.72
N SER A 170 5.99 -7.41 -9.57
CA SER A 170 7.21 -8.08 -9.17
C SER A 170 7.02 -9.60 -9.01
N ALA A 171 5.89 -10.02 -8.42
CA ALA A 171 5.52 -11.44 -8.32
C ALA A 171 5.28 -12.07 -9.71
N ALA A 172 4.63 -11.36 -10.64
CA ALA A 172 4.40 -11.83 -12.01
C ALA A 172 5.73 -12.09 -12.75
N HIS A 173 6.69 -11.16 -12.65
CA HIS A 173 8.00 -11.31 -13.27
C HIS A 173 8.77 -12.52 -12.72
N ILE A 174 8.71 -12.75 -11.41
CA ILE A 174 9.32 -13.95 -10.80
C ILE A 174 8.60 -15.22 -11.25
N ALA A 175 7.26 -15.21 -11.29
CA ALA A 175 6.47 -16.36 -11.74
C ALA A 175 6.79 -16.75 -13.19
N ALA A 176 7.00 -15.77 -14.07
CA ALA A 176 7.42 -16.00 -15.46
C ALA A 176 8.82 -16.66 -15.53
N ARG A 177 9.79 -16.17 -14.76
CA ARG A 177 11.14 -16.79 -14.64
C ARG A 177 11.07 -18.25 -14.17
N LEU A 178 10.12 -18.56 -13.30
CA LEU A 178 9.88 -19.91 -12.78
C LEU A 178 8.93 -20.75 -13.64
N GLN A 179 8.41 -20.22 -14.75
CA GLN A 179 7.38 -20.83 -15.59
C GLN A 179 6.10 -21.24 -14.83
N ALA A 180 5.80 -20.54 -13.73
CA ALA A 180 4.67 -20.79 -12.84
C ALA A 180 3.39 -20.09 -13.33
N ARG A 181 2.84 -20.54 -14.47
CA ARG A 181 1.71 -19.89 -15.18
C ARG A 181 0.51 -19.52 -14.32
N LYS A 182 0.16 -20.35 -13.32
CA LYS A 182 -0.97 -20.06 -12.41
C LYS A 182 -0.70 -18.86 -11.51
N ALA A 183 0.51 -18.80 -10.93
CA ALA A 183 0.93 -17.70 -10.07
C ALA A 183 1.07 -16.40 -10.87
N GLU A 184 1.62 -16.49 -12.08
CA GLU A 184 1.72 -15.38 -13.03
C GLU A 184 0.34 -14.80 -13.36
N ARG A 185 -0.63 -15.65 -13.74
CA ARG A 185 -2.00 -15.20 -14.01
C ARG A 185 -2.66 -14.58 -12.78
N SER A 186 -2.47 -15.16 -11.60
CA SER A 186 -2.98 -14.61 -10.34
C SER A 186 -2.40 -13.23 -10.04
N ALA A 187 -1.11 -13.04 -10.29
CA ALA A 187 -0.43 -11.77 -10.11
C ALA A 187 -0.98 -10.69 -11.05
N TYR A 188 -1.14 -10.99 -12.34
CA TYR A 188 -1.72 -10.05 -13.30
C TYR A 188 -3.19 -9.69 -12.98
N LEU A 189 -4.01 -10.67 -12.61
CA LEU A 189 -5.40 -10.40 -12.20
C LEU A 189 -5.46 -9.52 -10.95
N GLY A 190 -4.61 -9.80 -9.96
CA GLY A 190 -4.49 -8.97 -8.78
C GLY A 190 -4.01 -7.55 -9.12
N MET A 191 -3.07 -7.40 -10.06
CA MET A 191 -2.57 -6.12 -10.51
C MET A 191 -3.67 -5.26 -11.15
N ILE A 192 -4.51 -5.86 -12.01
CA ILE A 192 -5.69 -5.19 -12.58
C ILE A 192 -6.66 -4.75 -11.47
N GLY A 193 -6.94 -5.64 -10.52
CA GLY A 193 -7.81 -5.33 -9.39
C GLY A 193 -7.26 -4.19 -8.52
N ALA A 194 -5.95 -4.19 -8.26
CA ALA A 194 -5.27 -3.15 -7.48
C ALA A 194 -5.25 -1.80 -8.19
N PHE A 195 -5.03 -1.80 -9.50
CA PHE A 195 -5.09 -0.59 -10.31
C PHE A 195 -6.52 -0.03 -10.36
N ALA A 196 -7.52 -0.89 -10.53
CA ALA A 196 -8.93 -0.49 -10.48
C ALA A 196 -9.31 0.11 -9.11
N ALA A 197 -8.91 -0.53 -8.01
CA ALA A 197 -9.16 -0.03 -6.65
C ALA A 197 -8.50 1.34 -6.41
N SER A 198 -7.26 1.54 -6.87
CA SER A 198 -6.58 2.84 -6.82
C SER A 198 -7.34 3.93 -7.57
N LEU A 199 -7.74 3.65 -8.82
CA LEU A 199 -8.53 4.58 -9.62
C LEU A 199 -9.89 4.89 -8.97
N SER A 200 -10.57 3.90 -8.40
CA SER A 200 -11.86 4.09 -7.72
C SER A 200 -11.73 5.01 -6.49
N LEU A 201 -10.68 4.85 -5.69
CA LEU A 201 -10.43 5.71 -4.53
C LEU A 201 -10.12 7.16 -4.95
N PHE A 202 -9.27 7.35 -5.97
CA PHE A 202 -9.02 8.69 -6.50
C PHE A 202 -10.26 9.32 -7.16
N ALA A 203 -11.13 8.51 -7.78
CA ALA A 203 -12.37 8.98 -8.37
C ALA A 203 -13.33 9.59 -7.33
N LEU A 204 -13.29 9.15 -6.06
CA LEU A 204 -14.06 9.78 -4.98
C LEU A 204 -13.66 11.25 -4.78
N LEU A 205 -12.36 11.55 -4.76
CA LEU A 205 -11.86 12.93 -4.67
C LEU A 205 -12.23 13.73 -5.93
N VAL A 206 -12.00 13.17 -7.10
CA VAL A 206 -12.27 13.83 -8.40
C VAL A 206 -13.74 14.19 -8.57
N SER A 207 -14.66 13.28 -8.21
CA SER A 207 -16.10 13.49 -8.39
C SER A 207 -16.63 14.66 -7.57
N GLN A 208 -16.21 14.79 -6.31
CA GLN A 208 -16.52 15.94 -5.46
C GLN A 208 -15.83 17.22 -5.94
N GLY A 209 -14.57 17.09 -6.39
CA GLY A 209 -13.79 18.21 -6.92
C GLY A 209 -14.43 18.87 -8.13
N SER A 210 -15.04 18.07 -9.01
CA SER A 210 -15.65 18.53 -10.28
C SER A 210 -17.01 19.23 -10.11
N SER A 211 -17.45 19.48 -8.88
CA SER A 211 -18.69 20.23 -8.60
C SER A 211 -18.64 21.65 -9.20
N PRO A 212 -19.74 22.17 -9.80
CA PRO A 212 -19.79 23.52 -10.37
C PRO A 212 -19.40 24.64 -9.39
N HIS A 213 -19.57 24.37 -8.09
CA HIS A 213 -19.22 25.30 -7.01
C HIS A 213 -17.71 25.42 -6.78
N ASN A 214 -16.91 24.50 -7.31
CA ASN A 214 -15.44 24.48 -7.20
C ASN A 214 -14.78 25.08 -8.45
N SER A 215 -15.06 26.37 -8.68
CA SER A 215 -14.45 27.15 -9.77
C SER A 215 -13.81 28.42 -9.24
N VAL A 216 -12.79 28.91 -9.95
CA VAL A 216 -12.13 30.19 -9.64
C VAL A 216 -12.87 31.29 -10.42
N PRO A 217 -13.64 32.18 -9.75
CA PRO A 217 -14.28 33.29 -10.42
C PRO A 217 -13.24 34.39 -10.72
N LEU A 218 -13.07 34.71 -12.00
CA LEU A 218 -12.26 35.84 -12.48
C LEU A 218 -13.12 37.08 -12.76
N GLY A 219 -14.35 37.13 -12.23
CA GLY A 219 -15.32 38.21 -12.44
C GLY A 219 -16.14 38.04 -13.73
N PHE A 220 -15.49 37.95 -14.88
CA PHE A 220 -16.17 37.79 -16.19
C PHE A 220 -16.27 36.33 -16.67
N ALA A 221 -15.53 35.43 -16.03
CA ALA A 221 -15.52 33.99 -16.33
C ALA A 221 -15.18 33.19 -15.06
N SER A 222 -15.59 31.93 -15.02
CA SER A 222 -15.24 30.99 -13.96
C SER A 222 -14.51 29.79 -14.57
N PHE A 223 -13.34 29.46 -14.05
CA PHE A 223 -12.55 28.32 -14.53
C PHE A 223 -12.48 27.23 -13.47
N SER A 224 -12.76 25.99 -13.86
CA SER A 224 -12.48 24.83 -13.03
C SER A 224 -11.15 24.22 -13.45
N LEU A 225 -10.19 24.15 -12.52
CA LEU A 225 -8.89 23.51 -12.73
C LEU A 225 -8.96 21.99 -12.58
N TYR A 226 -10.07 21.47 -12.06
CA TYR A 226 -10.25 20.05 -11.73
C TYR A 226 -10.09 19.07 -12.91
N PRO A 227 -10.62 19.36 -14.11
CA PRO A 227 -10.41 18.48 -15.27
C PRO A 227 -8.92 18.32 -15.62
N VAL A 228 -8.13 19.39 -15.50
CA VAL A 228 -6.68 19.37 -15.78
C VAL A 228 -5.95 18.56 -14.72
N LEU A 229 -6.23 18.80 -13.44
CA LEU A 229 -5.64 18.04 -12.33
C LEU A 229 -5.99 16.54 -12.41
N THR A 230 -7.21 16.23 -12.83
CA THR A 230 -7.66 14.84 -13.05
C THR A 230 -6.91 14.18 -14.19
N ALA A 231 -6.75 14.88 -15.32
CA ALA A 231 -5.97 14.37 -16.45
C ALA A 231 -4.51 14.14 -16.08
N LEU A 232 -3.91 15.04 -15.29
CA LEU A 232 -2.56 14.89 -14.76
C LEU A 232 -2.46 13.68 -13.82
N LEU A 233 -3.37 13.54 -12.86
CA LEU A 233 -3.41 12.40 -11.95
C LEU A 233 -3.54 11.07 -12.71
N LEU A 234 -4.47 10.99 -13.65
CA LEU A 234 -4.66 9.80 -14.49
C LEU A 234 -3.42 9.52 -15.34
N GLY A 235 -2.82 10.55 -15.94
CA GLY A 235 -1.59 10.44 -16.70
C GLY A 235 -0.42 9.92 -15.86
N CYS A 236 -0.27 10.40 -14.63
CA CYS A 236 0.74 9.91 -13.68
C CYS A 236 0.49 8.46 -13.28
N LEU A 237 -0.76 8.08 -12.99
CA LEU A 237 -1.12 6.70 -12.61
C LEU A 237 -0.91 5.72 -13.77
N LEU A 238 -1.33 6.10 -14.99
CA LEU A 238 -1.10 5.29 -16.19
C LEU A 238 0.40 5.17 -16.49
N GLY A 239 1.15 6.28 -16.43
CA GLY A 239 2.59 6.28 -16.60
C GLY A 239 3.28 5.37 -15.59
N GLY A 240 2.94 5.47 -14.31
CA GLY A 240 3.47 4.60 -13.26
C GLY A 240 3.06 3.13 -13.45
N ALA A 241 1.82 2.85 -13.85
CA ALA A 241 1.38 1.49 -14.15
C ALA A 241 2.15 0.87 -15.32
N VAL A 242 2.46 1.66 -16.36
CA VAL A 242 3.33 1.22 -17.47
C VAL A 242 4.74 0.90 -16.99
N TYR A 243 5.29 1.68 -16.06
CA TYR A 243 6.60 1.37 -15.45
C TYR A 243 6.58 0.12 -14.56
N ALA A 244 5.42 -0.37 -14.16
CA ALA A 244 5.30 -1.60 -13.38
C ALA A 244 5.31 -2.85 -14.27
N LEU A 245 4.93 -2.74 -15.55
CA LEU A 245 4.93 -3.83 -16.54
C LEU A 245 6.36 -4.13 -17.06
#